data_AF-A0A9W6F9F8-F1
#
_entry.id   AF-A0A9W6F9F8-F1
#
_cell.length_a   1.000
_cell.length_b   1.000
_cell.length_c   1.000
_cell.angle_alpha   90.00
_cell.angle_beta   90.00
_cell.angle_gamma   90.00
#
_symmetry.space_group_name_H-M   'P 1'
#
loop_
_entity.id
_entity.type
_entity.pdbx_description
1 polymer ?
#
loop_
_entity_poly.entity_id
_entity_poly.type
_entity_poly.pdbx_seq_one_letter_code
_entity_poly.pdbx_strand_id
1 'polypeptide(L)'
;MKHMLQATLLESRKASGRPAWRSPVFLIALTVIISLGTVYTVHFSQHRITSDPYRSANTEEDDVEMQRALAVIDSMNANTPPPPALSRETCHTEEHSEIDGRVIKWGADHFTDTAGECCAACTNHAECNVWVWCADPSGCGSGRLHKECWLKKNSVKNIIDSRGYSHPGIPWTSGALYTPREQLQVQESERLRLEQLRDDPTLPLVYLDIKIKGKYIGRIKIVLFKDQSPRAAENFRALCTGEKGIVPQGHEGAGRPYHLKGSAFYRIIDRFIDQTGANTESIYGGAFKDDPGGLALKHDRKGLLSMANAGPDTNTSHFSILMAPAPHLDGHYTVFGEVVEGFEVAEQINALARGKPNNTAGPEEEALIVDSGQLR
;
A
#
# COMPACT_ATOMS: atom_id res chain seq x y z
N MET A 1 -28.31 52.37 -3.05
CA MET A 1 -28.88 52.56 -1.70
C MET A 1 -28.23 51.52 -0.80
N LYS A 2 -27.08 51.82 -0.18
CA LYS A 2 -26.91 52.21 1.24
C LYS A 2 -27.68 51.32 2.24
N HIS A 3 -26.93 50.55 3.04
CA HIS A 3 -26.97 50.41 4.52
C HIS A 3 -26.14 49.16 4.90
N MET A 4 -24.82 49.26 5.15
CA MET A 4 -24.16 49.44 6.47
C MET A 4 -25.00 49.11 7.71
N LEU A 5 -24.52 48.16 8.52
CA LEU A 5 -24.30 48.35 9.96
C LEU A 5 -23.35 47.29 10.55
N GLN A 6 -22.25 47.79 11.13
CA GLN A 6 -21.32 47.10 12.03
C GLN A 6 -21.87 47.09 13.47
N ALA A 7 -21.42 46.15 14.30
CA ALA A 7 -21.32 46.28 15.76
C ALA A 7 -20.18 45.36 16.25
N THR A 8 -18.94 45.84 16.40
CA THR A 8 -18.31 46.54 17.55
C THR A 8 -18.10 45.67 18.79
N LEU A 9 -16.81 45.46 19.08
CA LEU A 9 -16.22 44.93 20.31
C LEU A 9 -16.59 45.75 21.55
N LEU A 10 -16.71 45.09 22.70
CA LEU A 10 -16.46 45.69 24.01
C LEU A 10 -15.47 44.82 24.81
N GLU A 11 -14.31 45.40 25.09
CA GLU A 11 -13.42 45.00 26.18
C GLU A 11 -13.97 45.51 27.52
N SER A 12 -13.78 44.73 28.58
CA SER A 12 -13.69 45.27 29.94
C SER A 12 -12.61 44.53 30.74
N ARG A 13 -11.82 45.33 31.47
CA ARG A 13 -10.56 45.02 32.14
C ARG A 13 -10.76 44.66 33.63
N LYS A 14 -9.88 43.75 34.10
CA LYS A 14 -9.20 43.66 35.42
C LYS A 14 -9.99 43.28 36.70
N ALA A 15 -9.54 42.18 37.34
CA ALA A 15 -8.79 42.12 38.62
C ALA A 15 -9.09 40.79 39.38
N SER A 16 -8.11 39.89 39.52
CA SER A 16 -7.33 39.59 40.74
C SER A 16 -7.82 38.35 41.53
N GLY A 17 -6.91 37.40 41.80
CA GLY A 17 -7.01 36.42 42.91
C GLY A 17 -7.20 34.94 42.50
N ARG A 18 -6.13 34.13 42.62
CA ARG A 18 -6.17 32.66 42.81
C ARG A 18 -6.01 32.37 44.32
N PRO A 19 -6.14 31.13 44.83
CA PRO A 19 -6.76 29.90 44.29
C PRO A 19 -7.72 29.21 45.30
N ALA A 20 -8.51 28.21 44.86
CA ALA A 20 -8.58 26.86 45.47
C ALA A 20 -9.90 26.12 45.17
N TRP A 21 -9.73 24.91 44.62
CA TRP A 21 -10.46 23.67 44.94
C TRP A 21 -11.99 23.68 45.06
N ARG A 22 -12.64 23.17 44.00
CA ARG A 22 -13.45 21.94 43.97
C ARG A 22 -14.40 22.04 42.78
N SER A 23 -14.27 21.12 41.83
CA SER A 23 -15.22 20.98 40.72
C SER A 23 -16.51 20.34 41.24
N PRO A 24 -17.69 20.94 41.00
CA PRO A 24 -18.92 20.19 40.87
C PRO A 24 -19.34 20.17 39.40
N VAL A 25 -19.53 18.94 38.94
CA VAL A 25 -20.27 18.56 37.75
C VAL A 25 -21.51 19.45 37.57
N PHE A 26 -21.58 20.17 36.45
CA PHE A 26 -22.82 20.79 35.99
C PHE A 26 -23.18 20.23 34.62
N LEU A 27 -24.05 19.22 34.65
CA LEU A 27 -24.97 18.93 33.56
C LEU A 27 -25.84 20.18 33.35
N ILE A 28 -25.78 20.78 32.17
CA ILE A 28 -26.81 21.73 31.72
C ILE A 28 -27.76 20.94 30.82
N ALA A 29 -28.96 20.73 31.36
CA ALA A 29 -30.14 20.31 30.63
C ALA A 29 -30.52 21.38 29.61
N LEU A 30 -30.79 20.97 28.37
CA LEU A 30 -31.63 21.76 27.47
C LEU A 30 -32.91 20.99 27.17
N THR A 31 -34.00 21.68 27.47
CA THR A 31 -35.40 21.27 27.47
C THR A 31 -35.87 20.88 26.07
N VAL A 32 -36.45 19.69 25.96
CA VAL A 32 -37.23 19.23 24.79
C VAL A 32 -38.64 19.80 24.90
N ILE A 33 -39.07 20.59 23.91
CA ILE A 33 -40.50 20.81 23.63
C ILE A 33 -40.91 19.71 22.64
N ILE A 34 -41.71 18.78 23.12
CA ILE A 34 -42.28 17.67 22.35
C ILE A 34 -43.47 18.19 21.55
N SER A 35 -43.45 17.95 20.23
CA SER A 35 -44.67 17.70 19.49
C SER A 35 -44.47 16.48 18.59
N LEU A 36 -45.18 15.42 18.97
CA LEU A 36 -45.57 14.23 18.19
C LEU A 36 -44.51 13.14 17.98
N GLY A 37 -44.54 12.18 18.91
CA GLY A 37 -44.66 10.75 18.57
C GLY A 37 -43.40 10.05 18.07
N THR A 38 -42.49 9.70 18.99
CA THR A 38 -41.90 8.36 19.23
C THR A 38 -40.77 8.54 20.25
N VAL A 39 -40.87 7.93 21.44
CA VAL A 39 -39.81 7.92 22.45
C VAL A 39 -39.02 6.62 22.29
N TYR A 40 -37.79 6.70 21.82
CA TYR A 40 -36.82 5.61 21.98
C TYR A 40 -36.10 5.81 23.32
N THR A 41 -36.32 4.90 24.26
CA THR A 41 -35.49 4.79 25.47
C THR A 41 -34.14 4.17 25.10
N VAL A 42 -33.07 4.98 25.11
CA VAL A 42 -31.69 4.48 25.00
C VAL A 42 -31.19 4.13 26.40
N HIS A 43 -31.10 2.83 26.71
CA HIS A 43 -30.38 2.35 27.89
C HIS A 43 -28.88 2.43 27.62
N PHE A 44 -28.19 3.41 28.19
CA PHE A 44 -26.72 3.41 28.26
C PHE A 44 -26.27 2.44 29.37
N SER A 45 -25.93 1.21 28.97
CA SER A 45 -25.09 0.33 29.79
C SER A 45 -23.65 0.82 29.68
N GLN A 46 -23.03 1.15 30.81
CA GLN A 46 -21.60 1.39 30.89
C GLN A 46 -20.84 0.09 30.61
N HIS A 47 -20.53 -0.20 29.35
CA HIS A 47 -19.47 -1.14 29.04
C HIS A 47 -18.13 -0.40 29.05
N ARG A 48 -17.37 -0.71 30.09
CA ARG A 48 -15.94 -0.46 30.23
C ARG A 48 -15.25 -1.01 28.97
N ILE A 49 -14.80 -0.12 28.08
CA ILE A 49 -14.01 -0.50 26.90
C ILE A 49 -12.64 -0.96 27.42
N THR A 50 -12.47 -2.26 27.56
CA THR A 50 -11.15 -2.88 27.53
C THR A 50 -10.76 -2.93 26.05
N SER A 51 -9.80 -2.09 25.66
CA SER A 51 -9.17 -2.16 24.34
C SER A 51 -8.41 -3.47 24.23
N ASP A 52 -9.00 -4.45 23.54
CA ASP A 52 -8.30 -5.63 23.05
C ASP A 52 -7.77 -5.29 21.64
N PRO A 53 -6.44 -5.18 21.45
CA PRO A 53 -5.83 -4.83 20.17
C PRO A 53 -5.85 -5.98 19.13
N TYR A 54 -6.57 -7.09 19.40
CA TYR A 54 -6.70 -8.23 18.48
C TYR A 54 -8.12 -8.49 17.96
N ARG A 55 -9.06 -7.54 18.07
CA ARG A 55 -10.39 -7.75 17.49
C ARG A 55 -10.32 -7.68 15.96
N SER A 56 -10.44 -8.86 15.34
CA SER A 56 -10.56 -9.05 13.90
C SER A 56 -11.56 -8.08 13.28
N ALA A 57 -11.14 -7.34 12.26
CA ALA A 57 -12.04 -6.68 11.32
C ALA A 57 -12.93 -7.76 10.70
N ASN A 58 -14.20 -7.78 11.12
CA ASN A 58 -15.35 -8.53 10.62
C ASN A 58 -16.47 -8.27 11.63
N THR A 59 -17.02 -7.05 11.61
CA THR A 59 -18.24 -6.74 12.36
C THR A 59 -19.46 -7.07 11.51
N GLU A 60 -20.61 -7.35 12.13
CA GLU A 60 -21.89 -7.52 11.41
C GLU A 60 -22.23 -6.28 10.56
N GLU A 61 -21.73 -5.10 10.92
CA GLU A 61 -21.91 -3.86 10.14
C GLU A 61 -21.09 -3.88 8.84
N ASP A 62 -19.85 -4.39 8.87
CA ASP A 62 -19.01 -4.56 7.66
C ASP A 62 -19.64 -5.56 6.69
N ASP A 63 -20.22 -6.65 7.21
CA ASP A 63 -20.96 -7.63 6.41
C ASP A 63 -22.22 -7.00 5.78
N VAL A 64 -22.95 -6.16 6.51
CA VAL A 64 -24.14 -5.47 5.99
C VAL A 64 -23.77 -4.47 4.89
N GLU A 65 -22.66 -3.76 5.02
CA GLU A 65 -22.19 -2.80 4.02
C GLU A 65 -21.71 -3.52 2.75
N MET A 66 -21.00 -4.63 2.89
CA MET A 66 -20.65 -5.55 1.80
C MET A 66 -21.91 -6.09 1.09
N GLN A 67 -22.92 -6.53 1.84
CA GLN A 67 -24.19 -7.02 1.28
C GLN A 67 -24.95 -5.92 0.51
N ARG A 68 -24.91 -4.67 0.98
CA ARG A 68 -25.50 -3.53 0.25
C ARG A 68 -24.76 -3.25 -1.04
N ALA A 69 -23.43 -3.26 -1.04
CA ALA A 69 -22.63 -3.08 -2.24
C ALA A 69 -22.89 -4.20 -3.28
N LEU A 70 -22.98 -5.46 -2.82
CA LEU A 70 -23.33 -6.61 -3.67
C LEU A 70 -24.74 -6.48 -4.26
N ALA A 71 -25.72 -6.02 -3.49
CA ALA A 71 -27.08 -5.81 -3.98
C ALA A 71 -27.18 -4.71 -5.06
N VAL A 72 -26.38 -3.65 -4.94
CA VAL A 72 -26.26 -2.61 -5.99
C VAL A 72 -25.68 -3.21 -7.27
N ILE A 73 -24.61 -3.99 -7.16
CA ILE A 73 -24.00 -4.69 -8.30
C ILE A 73 -25.00 -5.65 -8.95
N ASP A 74 -25.74 -6.43 -8.16
CA ASP A 74 -26.74 -7.37 -8.68
C ASP A 74 -27.92 -6.63 -9.35
N SER A 75 -28.32 -5.47 -8.83
CA SER A 75 -29.35 -4.62 -9.46
C SER A 75 -28.90 -4.00 -10.79
N MET A 76 -27.62 -3.65 -10.90
CA MET A 76 -27.00 -3.18 -12.15
C MET A 76 -26.90 -4.30 -13.18
N ASN A 77 -26.82 -5.56 -12.72
CA ASN A 77 -26.71 -6.75 -13.56
C ASN A 77 -28.04 -7.46 -13.83
N ALA A 78 -29.16 -6.97 -13.28
CA ALA A 78 -30.46 -7.64 -13.34
C ALA A 78 -31.03 -7.80 -14.78
N ASN A 79 -30.48 -7.09 -15.76
CA ASN A 79 -30.87 -7.16 -17.18
C ASN A 79 -29.76 -7.73 -18.09
N THR A 80 -28.66 -8.21 -17.51
CA THR A 80 -27.55 -8.81 -18.26
C THR A 80 -27.75 -10.32 -18.29
N PRO A 81 -27.75 -10.98 -19.47
CA PRO A 81 -27.81 -12.43 -19.52
C PRO A 81 -26.65 -13.03 -18.70
N PRO A 82 -26.86 -14.19 -18.03
CA PRO A 82 -25.79 -14.84 -17.28
C PRO A 82 -24.57 -15.00 -18.21
N PRO A 83 -23.35 -14.73 -17.72
CA PRO A 83 -22.17 -14.84 -18.56
C PRO A 83 -22.12 -16.26 -19.14
N PRO A 84 -21.78 -16.41 -20.43
CA PRO A 84 -21.64 -17.73 -21.03
C PRO A 84 -20.63 -18.55 -20.22
N ALA A 85 -20.82 -19.87 -20.18
CA ALA A 85 -19.93 -20.79 -19.49
C ALA A 85 -18.46 -20.54 -19.88
N LEU A 86 -17.62 -20.33 -18.86
CA LEU A 86 -16.15 -20.23 -18.83
C LEU A 86 -15.48 -20.18 -20.20
N SER A 87 -15.40 -18.97 -20.77
CA SER A 87 -14.60 -18.66 -21.96
C SER A 87 -13.17 -18.24 -21.59
N ARG A 88 -12.32 -18.24 -22.63
CA ARG A 88 -10.86 -18.00 -22.67
C ARG A 88 -10.37 -16.70 -21.98
N GLU A 89 -11.27 -15.81 -21.54
CA GLU A 89 -10.96 -14.60 -20.75
C GLU A 89 -10.59 -14.89 -19.28
N THR A 90 -10.76 -16.12 -18.81
CA THR A 90 -10.50 -16.52 -17.40
C THR A 90 -9.02 -16.84 -17.12
N CYS A 91 -8.16 -16.89 -18.13
CA CYS A 91 -6.80 -17.43 -17.99
C CYS A 91 -5.77 -16.47 -17.39
N HIS A 92 -6.03 -15.16 -17.46
CA HIS A 92 -5.18 -14.06 -16.97
C HIS A 92 -3.68 -14.34 -17.14
N THR A 93 -3.29 -14.62 -18.39
CA THR A 93 -1.96 -15.04 -18.76
C THR A 93 -0.95 -13.90 -18.61
N GLU A 94 0.19 -14.19 -17.98
CA GLU A 94 1.36 -13.33 -17.93
C GLU A 94 2.59 -14.10 -18.46
N GLU A 95 3.25 -13.55 -19.49
CA GLU A 95 4.53 -14.08 -19.96
C GLU A 95 5.65 -13.74 -18.96
N HIS A 96 6.71 -14.54 -18.97
CA HIS A 96 7.86 -14.36 -18.07
C HIS A 96 7.45 -14.34 -16.60
N SER A 97 6.52 -15.21 -16.21
CA SER A 97 5.97 -15.28 -14.86
C SER A 97 5.84 -16.71 -14.36
N GLU A 98 6.00 -16.88 -13.06
CA GLU A 98 5.68 -18.08 -12.33
C GLU A 98 4.84 -17.73 -11.10
N ILE A 99 3.51 -17.84 -11.25
CA ILE A 99 2.57 -17.73 -10.14
C ILE A 99 2.76 -18.91 -9.16
N ASP A 100 2.81 -18.57 -7.87
CA ASP A 100 2.98 -19.54 -6.79
C ASP A 100 1.74 -20.41 -6.60
N GLY A 101 1.93 -21.58 -6.00
CA GLY A 101 0.84 -22.49 -5.66
C GLY A 101 1.31 -23.91 -5.43
N ARG A 102 0.53 -24.68 -4.67
CA ARG A 102 0.78 -26.11 -4.48
C ARG A 102 0.57 -26.81 -5.82
N VAL A 103 1.59 -27.51 -6.32
CA VAL A 103 1.46 -28.30 -7.54
C VAL A 103 0.46 -29.45 -7.30
N ILE A 104 -0.56 -29.51 -8.15
CA ILE A 104 -1.57 -30.59 -8.16
C ILE A 104 -1.39 -31.52 -9.36
N LYS A 105 -0.77 -31.03 -10.44
CA LYS A 105 -0.30 -31.84 -11.57
C LYS A 105 1.07 -31.36 -12.00
N TRP A 106 2.06 -32.25 -11.93
CA TRP A 106 3.44 -31.96 -12.30
C TRP A 106 3.62 -31.97 -13.82
N GLY A 107 4.44 -31.07 -14.35
CA GLY A 107 4.71 -30.98 -15.79
C GLY A 107 5.58 -32.10 -16.35
N ALA A 108 6.36 -32.78 -15.51
CA ALA A 108 7.20 -33.90 -15.94
C ALA A 108 6.39 -35.01 -16.66
N ASP A 109 5.09 -35.14 -16.33
CA ASP A 109 4.16 -36.08 -16.94
C ASP A 109 3.01 -35.39 -17.70
N HIS A 110 3.14 -34.08 -17.95
CA HIS A 110 2.08 -33.27 -18.54
C HIS A 110 2.64 -32.17 -19.45
N PHE A 111 2.55 -32.41 -20.75
CA PHE A 111 3.00 -31.49 -21.78
C PHE A 111 1.82 -30.96 -22.58
N THR A 112 1.85 -29.66 -22.90
CA THR A 112 0.88 -29.02 -23.78
C THR A 112 1.62 -28.20 -24.84
N ASP A 113 1.10 -28.15 -26.06
CA ASP A 113 1.79 -27.48 -27.17
C ASP A 113 1.78 -25.96 -27.00
N THR A 114 0.80 -25.43 -26.28
CA THR A 114 0.68 -24.00 -26.01
C THR A 114 0.34 -23.70 -24.55
N ALA A 115 0.65 -22.47 -24.11
CA ALA A 115 0.19 -21.93 -22.83
C ALA A 115 -1.36 -21.94 -22.72
N GLY A 116 -2.07 -21.69 -23.82
CA GLY A 116 -3.54 -21.71 -23.85
C GLY A 116 -4.11 -23.10 -23.58
N GLU A 117 -3.46 -24.15 -24.06
CA GLU A 117 -3.83 -25.53 -23.73
C GLU A 117 -3.54 -25.87 -22.26
N CYS A 118 -2.45 -25.34 -21.70
CA CYS A 118 -2.16 -25.49 -20.28
C CYS A 118 -3.24 -24.82 -19.41
N CYS A 119 -3.67 -23.60 -19.78
CA CYS A 119 -4.82 -22.97 -19.14
C CYS A 119 -6.08 -23.82 -19.28
N ALA A 120 -6.39 -24.31 -20.48
CA ALA A 120 -7.58 -25.15 -20.70
C ALA A 120 -7.54 -26.42 -19.82
N ALA A 121 -6.37 -27.04 -19.64
CA ALA A 121 -6.19 -28.15 -18.71
C ALA A 121 -6.46 -27.74 -17.26
N CYS A 122 -6.07 -26.54 -16.85
CA CYS A 122 -6.41 -25.98 -15.53
C CYS A 122 -7.91 -25.75 -15.37
N THR A 123 -8.56 -25.09 -16.33
CA THR A 123 -10.00 -24.81 -16.29
C THR A 123 -10.85 -26.08 -16.20
N ASN A 124 -10.37 -27.19 -16.77
CA ASN A 124 -11.03 -28.49 -16.72
C ASN A 124 -10.66 -29.33 -15.48
N HIS A 125 -9.84 -28.81 -14.58
CA HIS A 125 -9.39 -29.52 -13.38
C HIS A 125 -10.00 -28.87 -12.12
N ALA A 126 -10.81 -29.62 -11.38
CA ALA A 126 -11.62 -29.10 -10.27
C ALA A 126 -10.83 -28.35 -9.18
N GLU A 127 -9.59 -28.77 -8.90
CA GLU A 127 -8.73 -28.10 -7.91
C GLU A 127 -7.83 -27.01 -8.50
N CYS A 128 -7.77 -26.83 -9.82
CA CYS A 128 -6.82 -25.90 -10.41
C CYS A 128 -7.36 -24.48 -10.42
N ASN A 129 -6.53 -23.52 -10.02
CA ASN A 129 -6.78 -22.09 -10.22
C ASN A 129 -5.52 -21.31 -10.61
N VAL A 130 -4.38 -21.99 -10.75
CA VAL A 130 -3.13 -21.43 -11.27
C VAL A 130 -2.51 -22.45 -12.22
N TRP A 131 -1.92 -21.98 -13.30
CA TRP A 131 -1.18 -22.82 -14.23
C TRP A 131 0.13 -22.16 -14.64
N VAL A 132 1.15 -22.98 -14.91
CA VAL A 132 2.47 -22.51 -15.35
C VAL A 132 2.91 -23.40 -16.51
N TRP A 133 3.39 -22.80 -17.59
CA TRP A 133 3.77 -23.47 -18.83
C TRP A 133 5.17 -23.05 -19.27
N CYS A 134 6.02 -24.03 -19.62
CA CYS A 134 7.40 -23.75 -20.01
C CYS A 134 7.48 -23.24 -21.45
N ALA A 135 7.74 -21.93 -21.60
CA ALA A 135 7.75 -21.27 -22.90
C ALA A 135 9.11 -21.34 -23.62
N ASP A 136 10.21 -21.46 -22.87
CA ASP A 136 11.55 -21.49 -23.45
C ASP A 136 11.82 -22.83 -24.18
N PRO A 137 12.18 -22.81 -25.48
CA PRO A 137 12.57 -24.01 -26.23
C PRO A 137 13.76 -24.77 -25.63
N SER A 138 14.62 -24.09 -24.87
CA SER A 138 15.79 -24.66 -24.19
C SER A 138 15.43 -25.31 -22.85
N GLY A 139 14.18 -25.20 -22.41
CA GLY A 139 13.71 -25.64 -21.09
C GLY A 139 13.78 -24.53 -20.04
N CYS A 140 13.08 -24.76 -18.92
CA CYS A 140 12.81 -23.73 -17.91
C CYS A 140 13.70 -23.83 -16.66
N GLY A 141 14.93 -24.31 -16.83
CA GLY A 141 15.90 -24.52 -15.76
C GLY A 141 15.61 -25.75 -14.90
N SER A 142 16.56 -26.14 -14.03
CA SER A 142 16.38 -27.25 -13.06
C SER A 142 15.87 -28.58 -13.66
N GLY A 143 16.28 -28.89 -14.90
CA GLY A 143 15.85 -30.10 -15.61
C GLY A 143 14.43 -30.03 -16.18
N ARG A 144 13.77 -28.88 -16.17
CA ARG A 144 12.42 -28.68 -16.71
C ARG A 144 12.46 -28.49 -18.21
N LEU A 145 11.64 -29.26 -18.91
CA LEU A 145 11.61 -29.32 -20.37
C LEU A 145 10.62 -28.30 -20.95
N HIS A 146 10.90 -27.87 -22.18
CA HIS A 146 9.96 -27.08 -22.98
C HIS A 146 8.59 -27.78 -23.01
N LYS A 147 7.50 -27.00 -22.99
CA LYS A 147 6.10 -27.45 -23.00
C LYS A 147 5.58 -28.13 -21.72
N GLU A 148 6.40 -28.27 -20.68
CA GLU A 148 5.89 -28.71 -19.38
C GLU A 148 4.75 -27.80 -18.91
N CYS A 149 3.61 -28.38 -18.55
CA CYS A 149 2.43 -27.70 -18.05
C CYS A 149 2.13 -28.14 -16.62
N TRP A 150 2.30 -27.22 -15.67
CA TRP A 150 2.04 -27.46 -14.26
C TRP A 150 0.68 -26.89 -13.91
N LEU A 151 -0.14 -27.71 -13.29
CA LEU A 151 -1.39 -27.27 -12.69
C LEU A 151 -1.15 -27.08 -11.20
N LYS A 152 -1.56 -25.93 -10.68
CA LYS A 152 -1.35 -25.52 -9.29
C LYS A 152 -2.68 -25.13 -8.64
N LYS A 153 -2.76 -25.35 -7.32
CA LYS A 153 -3.76 -24.76 -6.43
C LYS A 153 -3.08 -23.67 -5.62
N ASN A 154 -3.48 -22.42 -5.83
CA ASN A 154 -3.17 -21.34 -4.93
C ASN A 154 -4.33 -21.12 -3.95
N SER A 155 -3.97 -20.99 -2.67
CA SER A 155 -4.88 -20.83 -1.54
C SER A 155 -4.85 -19.44 -0.92
N VAL A 156 -4.13 -18.48 -1.53
CA VAL A 156 -4.20 -17.09 -1.09
C VAL A 156 -5.64 -16.58 -1.18
N LYS A 157 -6.00 -15.67 -0.27
CA LYS A 157 -7.33 -15.08 -0.19
C LYS A 157 -7.71 -14.36 -1.49
N ASN A 158 -6.74 -13.67 -2.10
CA ASN A 158 -6.88 -12.93 -3.35
C ASN A 158 -5.86 -13.44 -4.36
N ILE A 159 -6.27 -14.31 -5.29
CA ILE A 159 -5.37 -14.92 -6.27
C ILE A 159 -4.68 -13.88 -7.19
N ILE A 160 -5.27 -12.70 -7.30
CA ILE A 160 -4.75 -11.57 -8.08
C ILE A 160 -3.47 -10.99 -7.46
N ASP A 161 -3.34 -11.09 -6.13
CA ASP A 161 -2.16 -10.65 -5.41
C ASP A 161 -1.03 -11.69 -5.48
N SER A 162 -1.32 -12.91 -5.97
CA SER A 162 -0.38 -14.02 -6.01
C SER A 162 0.52 -14.06 -7.25
N ARG A 163 1.01 -12.91 -7.72
CA ARG A 163 1.75 -12.84 -8.99
C ARG A 163 3.04 -13.67 -9.05
N GLY A 164 3.48 -14.25 -7.92
CA GLY A 164 4.68 -15.07 -7.83
C GLY A 164 5.91 -14.29 -8.30
N TYR A 165 6.80 -14.92 -9.08
CA TYR A 165 7.98 -14.26 -9.63
C TYR A 165 7.76 -13.89 -11.10
N SER A 166 8.05 -12.64 -11.50
CA SER A 166 7.97 -12.27 -12.91
C SER A 166 9.02 -11.25 -13.35
N HIS A 167 9.94 -11.67 -14.22
CA HIS A 167 10.95 -10.82 -14.86
C HIS A 167 11.37 -11.42 -16.22
N PRO A 168 11.95 -10.65 -17.17
CA PRO A 168 12.25 -11.13 -18.53
C PRO A 168 13.13 -12.39 -18.67
N GLY A 169 13.81 -12.80 -17.60
CA GLY A 169 14.63 -14.00 -17.55
C GLY A 169 13.90 -15.23 -16.99
N ILE A 170 12.64 -15.08 -16.58
CA ILE A 170 11.77 -16.21 -16.22
C ILE A 170 11.32 -16.87 -17.54
N PRO A 171 11.63 -18.16 -17.72
CA PRO A 171 11.29 -18.89 -18.94
C PRO A 171 9.85 -19.42 -18.97
N TRP A 172 9.10 -19.18 -17.88
CA TRP A 172 7.73 -19.61 -17.70
C TRP A 172 6.72 -18.59 -18.20
N THR A 173 5.58 -19.07 -18.69
CA THR A 173 4.34 -18.31 -18.85
C THR A 173 3.32 -18.88 -17.89
N SER A 174 2.65 -18.04 -17.11
CA SER A 174 1.68 -18.51 -16.12
C SER A 174 0.38 -17.73 -16.17
N GLY A 175 -0.65 -18.22 -15.47
CA GLY A 175 -1.91 -17.52 -15.35
C GLY A 175 -2.73 -18.05 -14.17
N ALA A 176 -3.73 -17.28 -13.78
CA ALA A 176 -4.63 -17.61 -12.70
C ALA A 176 -6.09 -17.56 -13.17
N LEU A 177 -6.93 -18.41 -12.61
CA LEU A 177 -8.36 -18.46 -12.90
C LEU A 177 -9.11 -17.62 -11.88
N TYR A 178 -9.70 -16.52 -12.34
CA TYR A 178 -10.65 -15.71 -11.58
C TYR A 178 -11.63 -15.01 -12.52
N THR A 179 -12.86 -14.86 -12.07
CA THR A 179 -13.93 -14.18 -12.80
C THR A 179 -13.70 -12.66 -12.81
N PRO A 180 -14.26 -11.94 -13.80
CA PRO A 180 -14.28 -10.47 -13.75
C PRO A 180 -14.92 -9.92 -12.47
N ARG A 181 -15.90 -10.62 -11.89
CA ARG A 181 -16.52 -10.25 -10.61
C ARG A 181 -15.53 -10.34 -9.46
N GLU A 182 -14.78 -11.43 -9.36
CA GLU A 182 -13.73 -11.60 -8.33
C GLU A 182 -12.62 -10.55 -8.51
N GLN A 183 -12.26 -10.22 -9.76
CA GLN A 183 -11.32 -9.13 -10.04
C GLN A 183 -11.78 -7.79 -9.51
N LEU A 184 -13.01 -7.41 -9.84
CA LEU A 184 -13.58 -6.15 -9.37
C LEU A 184 -13.72 -6.15 -7.85
N GLN A 185 -14.10 -7.26 -7.23
CA GLN A 185 -14.21 -7.37 -5.77
C GLN A 185 -12.87 -7.15 -5.06
N VAL A 186 -11.78 -7.75 -5.55
CA VAL A 186 -10.45 -7.56 -4.98
C VAL A 186 -10.00 -6.11 -5.16
N GLN A 187 -10.15 -5.55 -6.37
CA GLN A 187 -9.78 -4.15 -6.65
C GLN A 187 -10.56 -3.16 -5.78
N GLU A 188 -11.86 -3.40 -5.61
CA GLU A 188 -12.73 -2.59 -4.75
C GLU A 188 -12.34 -2.73 -3.27
N SER A 189 -12.08 -3.95 -2.79
CA SER A 189 -11.66 -4.19 -1.41
C SER A 189 -10.33 -3.51 -1.09
N GLU A 190 -9.39 -3.53 -2.04
CA GLU A 190 -8.09 -2.88 -1.89
C GLU A 190 -8.23 -1.35 -1.93
N ARG A 191 -9.08 -0.83 -2.83
CA ARG A 191 -9.41 0.61 -2.85
C ARG A 191 -9.95 1.05 -1.51
N LEU A 192 -10.96 0.35 -0.98
CA LEU A 192 -11.58 0.68 0.31
C LEU A 192 -10.57 0.60 1.46
N ARG A 193 -9.68 -0.41 1.48
CA ARG A 193 -8.61 -0.51 2.47
C ARG A 193 -7.65 0.69 2.42
N LEU A 194 -7.22 1.09 1.23
CA LEU A 194 -6.33 2.25 1.06
C LEU A 194 -7.02 3.56 1.41
N GLU A 195 -8.32 3.70 1.10
CA GLU A 195 -9.14 4.85 1.52
C GLU A 195 -9.28 4.91 3.04
N GLN A 196 -9.56 3.79 3.70
CA GLN A 196 -9.60 3.71 5.16
C GLN A 196 -8.25 4.11 5.79
N LEU A 197 -7.13 3.62 5.27
CA LEU A 197 -5.80 4.03 5.75
C LEU A 197 -5.55 5.53 5.52
N ARG A 198 -5.87 6.04 4.33
CA ARG A 198 -5.73 7.46 3.97
C ARG A 198 -6.52 8.35 4.93
N ASP A 199 -7.73 7.94 5.27
CA ASP A 199 -8.69 8.75 6.02
C ASP A 199 -8.59 8.56 7.54
N ASP A 200 -7.83 7.57 8.03
CA ASP A 200 -7.59 7.35 9.46
C ASP A 200 -6.82 8.54 10.08
N PRO A 201 -7.48 9.42 10.85
CA PRO A 201 -6.90 10.68 11.34
C PRO A 201 -5.73 10.48 12.31
N THR A 202 -5.50 9.26 12.80
CA THR A 202 -4.46 8.95 13.79
C THR A 202 -3.08 8.72 13.17
N LEU A 203 -3.01 8.38 11.88
CA LEU A 203 -1.75 8.04 11.19
C LEU A 203 -1.19 9.24 10.41
N PRO A 204 0.10 9.58 10.45
CA PRO A 204 0.64 10.67 9.65
C PRO A 204 0.45 10.41 8.14
N LEU A 205 0.02 11.43 7.39
CA LEU A 205 -0.11 11.35 5.93
C LEU A 205 0.83 12.38 5.30
N VAL A 206 1.75 11.90 4.47
CA VAL A 206 2.76 12.72 3.78
C VAL A 206 2.61 12.61 2.27
N TYR A 207 3.29 13.49 1.54
CA TYR A 207 3.29 13.47 0.07
C TYR A 207 4.67 13.66 -0.53
N LEU A 208 4.84 13.13 -1.74
CA LEU A 208 5.98 13.36 -2.63
C LEU A 208 5.46 13.82 -4.00
N ASP A 209 5.90 14.97 -4.48
CA ASP A 209 5.63 15.47 -5.83
C ASP A 209 6.78 15.10 -6.77
N ILE A 210 6.47 14.46 -7.90
CA ILE A 210 7.48 13.84 -8.75
C ILE A 210 7.60 14.55 -10.12
N LYS A 211 8.85 14.74 -10.56
CA LYS A 211 9.17 15.00 -11.96
C LYS A 211 10.00 13.88 -12.56
N ILE A 212 9.84 13.66 -13.86
CA ILE A 212 10.75 12.86 -14.68
C ILE A 212 11.20 13.76 -15.84
N LYS A 213 12.52 13.91 -16.04
CA LYS A 213 13.10 14.70 -17.15
C LYS A 213 12.48 16.09 -17.29
N GLY A 214 12.36 16.78 -16.15
CA GLY A 214 11.79 18.13 -16.05
C GLY A 214 10.25 18.22 -16.12
N LYS A 215 9.53 17.14 -16.43
CA LYS A 215 8.06 17.11 -16.51
C LYS A 215 7.45 16.62 -15.19
N TYR A 216 6.49 17.36 -14.63
CA TYR A 216 5.69 16.90 -13.50
C TYR A 216 4.76 15.76 -13.91
N ILE A 217 4.82 14.66 -13.17
CA ILE A 217 4.04 13.45 -13.49
C ILE A 217 2.96 13.14 -12.46
N GLY A 218 3.06 13.69 -11.24
CA GLY A 218 2.02 13.54 -10.23
C GLY A 218 2.55 13.54 -8.81
N ARG A 219 1.64 13.23 -7.88
CA ARG A 219 1.87 13.19 -6.44
C ARG A 219 1.63 11.78 -5.92
N ILE A 220 2.51 11.32 -5.05
CA ILE A 220 2.35 10.10 -4.25
C ILE A 220 1.93 10.52 -2.84
N LYS A 221 0.86 9.95 -2.28
CA LYS A 221 0.48 10.12 -0.87
C LYS A 221 0.72 8.85 -0.09
N ILE A 222 1.27 9.01 1.11
CA ILE A 222 1.83 7.90 1.89
C ILE A 222 1.37 8.02 3.33
N VAL A 223 0.79 6.95 3.86
CA VAL A 223 0.48 6.82 5.29
C VAL A 223 1.67 6.19 6.00
N LEU A 224 2.02 6.69 7.17
CA LEU A 224 3.15 6.19 7.98
C LEU A 224 2.66 5.35 9.16
N PHE A 225 3.24 4.17 9.33
CA PHE A 225 2.92 3.20 10.38
C PHE A 225 3.63 3.56 11.69
N LYS A 226 3.30 4.73 12.25
CA LYS A 226 4.01 5.31 13.41
C LYS A 226 4.02 4.41 14.65
N ASP A 227 3.03 3.52 14.80
CA ASP A 227 2.92 2.68 15.99
C ASP A 227 3.81 1.43 15.88
N GLN A 228 3.97 0.89 14.67
CA GLN A 228 4.85 -0.24 14.38
C GLN A 228 6.31 0.20 14.18
N SER A 229 6.50 1.37 13.56
CA SER A 229 7.80 1.89 13.13
C SER A 229 8.01 3.34 13.53
N PRO A 230 8.01 3.67 14.84
CA PRO A 230 8.03 5.05 15.32
C PRO A 230 9.27 5.85 14.89
N ARG A 231 10.46 5.22 14.81
CA ARG A 231 11.68 5.93 14.40
C ARG A 231 11.71 6.14 12.89
N ALA A 232 11.43 5.09 12.13
CA ALA A 232 11.41 5.20 10.67
C ALA A 232 10.32 6.17 10.19
N ALA A 233 9.12 6.10 10.77
CA ALA A 233 8.02 7.01 10.46
C ALA A 233 8.35 8.47 10.81
N GLU A 234 8.88 8.76 12.00
CA GLU A 234 9.22 10.13 12.39
C GLU A 234 10.40 10.68 11.58
N ASN A 235 11.41 9.85 11.30
CA ASN A 235 12.50 10.21 10.39
C ASN A 235 11.97 10.60 9.02
N PHE A 236 11.15 9.75 8.41
CA PHE A 236 10.59 10.00 7.08
C PHE A 236 9.70 11.25 7.06
N ARG A 237 8.81 11.40 8.06
CA ARG A 237 7.91 12.56 8.18
C ARG A 237 8.70 13.86 8.25
N ALA A 238 9.72 13.93 9.12
CA ALA A 238 10.52 15.13 9.28
C ALA A 238 11.40 15.43 8.05
N LEU A 239 11.87 14.40 7.32
CA LEU A 239 12.54 14.58 6.03
C LEU A 239 11.57 15.02 4.92
N CYS A 240 10.29 14.67 5.01
CA CYS A 240 9.28 15.21 4.11
C CYS A 240 9.09 16.71 4.34
N THR A 241 9.01 17.16 5.60
CA THR A 241 8.71 18.57 5.96
C THR A 241 9.92 19.50 5.96
N GLY A 242 11.14 18.97 6.13
CA GLY A 242 12.34 19.79 6.27
C GLY A 242 12.47 20.48 7.64
N GLU A 243 11.62 20.15 8.61
CA GLU A 243 11.51 20.91 9.88
C GLU A 243 12.74 20.83 10.78
N LYS A 244 13.63 19.86 10.55
CA LYS A 244 14.89 19.72 11.30
C LYS A 244 15.98 20.69 10.82
N GLY A 245 15.67 21.51 9.82
CA GLY A 245 16.58 22.56 9.34
C GLY A 245 17.77 22.00 8.58
N ILE A 246 18.96 22.49 8.91
CA ILE A 246 20.20 22.21 8.18
C ILE A 246 21.06 21.22 8.96
N VAL A 247 21.67 20.28 8.23
CA VAL A 247 22.61 19.31 8.79
C VAL A 247 23.81 20.05 9.40
N PRO A 248 24.14 19.81 10.69
CA PRO A 248 25.26 20.45 11.37
C PRO A 248 26.62 20.11 10.74
N GLN A 249 27.64 20.91 11.07
CA GLN A 249 29.02 20.60 10.67
C GLN A 249 29.51 19.31 11.34
N GLY A 250 30.33 18.53 10.61
CA GLY A 250 30.84 17.24 11.08
C GLY A 250 29.92 16.04 10.84
N HIS A 251 28.73 16.27 10.27
CA HIS A 251 27.75 15.26 9.93
C HIS A 251 27.68 14.98 8.42
N GLU A 252 27.16 13.82 8.02
CA GLU A 252 26.99 13.48 6.61
C GLU A 252 25.92 14.36 5.95
N GLY A 253 26.33 15.13 4.94
CA GLY A 253 25.46 16.11 4.28
C GLY A 253 25.48 17.50 4.93
N ALA A 254 26.47 17.82 5.77
CA ALA A 254 26.65 19.13 6.40
C ALA A 254 26.36 20.31 5.44
N GLY A 255 25.54 21.25 5.90
CA GLY A 255 25.10 22.42 5.12
C GLY A 255 23.93 22.17 4.17
N ARG A 256 23.48 20.92 4.00
CA ARG A 256 22.25 20.59 3.26
C ARG A 256 21.04 20.57 4.21
N PRO A 257 19.82 20.81 3.72
CA PRO A 257 18.62 20.63 4.54
C PRO A 257 18.33 19.14 4.78
N TYR A 258 17.80 18.81 5.96
CA TYR A 258 17.18 17.50 6.24
C TYR A 258 15.85 17.38 5.48
N HIS A 259 15.90 17.24 4.15
CA HIS A 259 14.72 17.30 3.30
C HIS A 259 14.85 16.38 2.07
N LEU A 260 13.75 15.70 1.72
CA LEU A 260 13.64 14.88 0.50
C LEU A 260 13.52 15.71 -0.79
N LYS A 261 13.23 17.01 -0.70
CA LYS A 261 13.13 17.87 -1.88
C LYS A 261 14.47 17.96 -2.61
N GLY A 262 14.46 17.63 -3.89
CA GLY A 262 15.63 17.54 -4.76
C GLY A 262 16.28 16.16 -4.79
N SER A 263 15.76 15.18 -4.06
CA SER A 263 16.27 13.81 -4.08
C SER A 263 15.91 13.10 -5.38
N ALA A 264 16.88 12.34 -5.92
CA ALA A 264 16.69 11.49 -7.08
C ALA A 264 16.37 10.05 -6.65
N PHE A 265 15.58 9.35 -7.46
CA PHE A 265 15.51 7.89 -7.40
C PHE A 265 16.79 7.35 -8.03
N TYR A 266 17.77 6.99 -7.20
CA TYR A 266 19.10 6.63 -7.64
C TYR A 266 19.26 5.14 -7.95
N ARG A 267 18.29 4.31 -7.56
CA ARG A 267 18.27 2.88 -7.86
C ARG A 267 16.84 2.41 -8.06
N ILE A 268 16.50 2.13 -9.31
CA ILE A 268 15.18 1.67 -9.76
C ILE A 268 15.39 0.28 -10.33
N ILE A 269 14.66 -0.72 -9.84
CA ILE A 269 14.70 -2.09 -10.35
C ILE A 269 13.27 -2.48 -10.75
N ASP A 270 13.05 -2.71 -12.04
CA ASP A 270 11.73 -3.04 -12.58
C ASP A 270 11.12 -4.21 -11.80
N ARG A 271 9.86 -4.06 -11.38
CA ARG A 271 9.08 -5.05 -10.63
C ARG A 271 9.68 -5.47 -9.28
N PHE A 272 10.56 -4.65 -8.70
CA PHE A 272 11.09 -4.91 -7.36
C PHE A 272 10.96 -3.68 -6.46
N ILE A 273 11.79 -2.66 -6.67
CA ILE A 273 11.85 -1.48 -5.81
C ILE A 273 12.26 -0.22 -6.55
N ASP A 274 11.78 0.91 -6.04
CA ASP A 274 12.26 2.25 -6.36
C ASP A 274 12.91 2.84 -5.11
N GLN A 275 14.25 2.95 -5.10
CA GLN A 275 15.02 3.47 -3.96
C GLN A 275 15.41 4.93 -4.14
N THR A 276 15.26 5.68 -3.06
CA THR A 276 15.66 7.09 -2.94
C THR A 276 15.99 7.42 -1.48
N GLY A 277 16.28 8.67 -1.18
CA GLY A 277 16.58 9.14 0.17
C GLY A 277 17.01 10.60 0.15
N ALA A 278 17.07 11.23 1.32
CA ALA A 278 17.68 12.56 1.41
C ALA A 278 19.17 12.47 1.08
N ASN A 279 19.78 13.56 0.61
CA ASN A 279 21.23 13.60 0.41
C ASN A 279 21.99 13.88 1.72
N THR A 280 21.52 13.30 2.82
CA THR A 280 21.94 13.51 4.21
C THR A 280 21.78 12.21 4.99
N GLU A 281 22.36 12.15 6.19
CA GLU A 281 22.02 11.15 7.20
C GLU A 281 20.55 11.28 7.70
N SER A 282 20.15 10.43 8.67
CA SER A 282 18.85 10.55 9.34
C SER A 282 18.74 11.81 10.20
N ILE A 283 17.52 12.15 10.59
CA ILE A 283 17.25 13.27 11.51
C ILE A 283 17.85 13.10 12.92
N TYR A 284 18.41 11.92 13.22
CA TYR A 284 18.96 11.57 14.52
C TYR A 284 20.48 11.73 14.62
N GLY A 285 21.15 12.17 13.55
CA GLY A 285 22.60 12.35 13.57
C GLY A 285 23.37 11.08 13.18
N GLY A 286 23.00 10.45 12.06
CA GLY A 286 23.67 9.25 11.53
C GLY A 286 22.69 8.11 11.26
N ALA A 287 23.11 6.88 11.54
CA ALA A 287 22.25 5.70 11.46
C ALA A 287 21.40 5.50 12.72
N PHE A 288 20.24 4.85 12.58
CA PHE A 288 19.36 4.49 13.68
C PHE A 288 18.89 3.03 13.61
N LYS A 289 18.48 2.53 14.79
CA LYS A 289 18.07 1.14 15.01
C LYS A 289 16.81 0.77 14.26
N ASP A 290 16.70 -0.50 13.89
CA ASP A 290 15.47 -1.05 13.34
C ASP A 290 14.31 -0.95 14.34
N ASP A 291 13.11 -0.71 13.83
CA ASP A 291 11.90 -0.75 14.66
C ASP A 291 11.36 -2.19 14.69
N PRO A 292 11.30 -2.86 15.86
CA PRO A 292 10.91 -4.27 15.92
C PRO A 292 9.50 -4.56 15.39
N GLY A 293 8.57 -3.61 15.55
CA GLY A 293 7.21 -3.73 14.99
C GLY A 293 7.22 -3.73 13.46
N GLY A 294 8.01 -2.85 12.85
CA GLY A 294 8.19 -2.82 11.40
C GLY A 294 8.95 -4.01 10.83
N LEU A 295 9.91 -4.57 11.57
CA LEU A 295 10.58 -5.82 11.17
C LEU A 295 9.63 -7.05 11.23
N ALA A 296 8.59 -6.99 12.06
CA ALA A 296 7.59 -8.04 12.16
C ALA A 296 6.57 -8.00 11.01
N LEU A 297 6.41 -6.83 10.36
CA LEU A 297 5.58 -6.69 9.16
C LEU A 297 6.21 -7.41 7.96
N LYS A 298 5.36 -7.77 6.99
CA LYS A 298 5.75 -8.54 5.80
C LYS A 298 5.82 -7.64 4.58
N HIS A 299 6.80 -7.89 3.72
CA HIS A 299 6.91 -7.28 2.39
C HIS A 299 6.02 -8.04 1.40
N ASP A 300 4.71 -8.11 1.69
CA ASP A 300 3.77 -9.02 1.04
C ASP A 300 2.98 -8.39 -0.13
N ARG A 301 3.14 -7.09 -0.36
CA ARG A 301 2.42 -6.35 -1.42
C ARG A 301 3.19 -5.14 -1.92
N LYS A 302 2.77 -4.65 -3.09
CA LYS A 302 3.28 -3.40 -3.68
C LYS A 302 2.77 -2.19 -2.89
N GLY A 303 3.47 -1.06 -2.99
CA GLY A 303 3.09 0.19 -2.30
C GLY A 303 3.65 0.34 -0.89
N LEU A 304 4.17 -0.73 -0.29
CA LEU A 304 4.85 -0.64 1.00
C LEU A 304 6.14 0.19 0.91
N LEU A 305 6.40 0.99 1.94
CA LEU A 305 7.68 1.64 2.15
C LEU A 305 8.54 0.82 3.10
N SER A 306 9.82 0.64 2.75
CA SER A 306 10.80 -0.10 3.54
C SER A 306 12.10 0.68 3.66
N MET A 307 12.73 0.69 4.83
CA MET A 307 14.02 1.36 5.03
C MET A 307 15.11 0.67 4.21
N ALA A 308 15.95 1.43 3.50
CA ALA A 308 17.15 0.89 2.89
C ALA A 308 18.30 1.00 3.89
N ASN A 309 18.97 -0.12 4.17
CA ASN A 309 20.04 -0.19 5.16
C ASN A 309 21.24 -1.01 4.62
N ALA A 310 22.36 -0.96 5.34
CA ALA A 310 23.60 -1.71 5.07
C ALA A 310 23.77 -2.90 6.03
N GLY A 311 22.67 -3.45 6.54
CA GLY A 311 22.63 -4.45 7.61
C GLY A 311 21.84 -3.98 8.83
N PRO A 312 21.71 -4.84 9.87
CA PRO A 312 20.91 -4.54 11.05
C PRO A 312 21.29 -3.21 11.72
N ASP A 313 20.29 -2.45 12.15
CA ASP A 313 20.42 -1.17 12.87
C ASP A 313 21.20 -0.07 12.12
N THR A 314 21.20 -0.10 10.78
CA THR A 314 21.91 0.90 9.94
C THR A 314 21.00 1.78 9.09
N ASN A 315 19.78 2.07 9.58
CA ASN A 315 18.82 2.90 8.85
C ASN A 315 19.25 4.37 8.82
N THR A 316 19.16 5.04 7.67
CA THR A 316 19.48 6.48 7.54
C THR A 316 18.31 7.25 6.92
N SER A 317 18.54 8.08 5.89
CA SER A 317 17.48 8.77 5.15
C SER A 317 16.97 7.98 3.93
N HIS A 318 17.58 6.83 3.64
CA HIS A 318 17.29 6.03 2.45
C HIS A 318 16.12 5.08 2.66
N PHE A 319 15.24 4.98 1.66
CA PHE A 319 14.07 4.12 1.67
C PHE A 319 13.76 3.57 0.28
N SER A 320 12.90 2.55 0.23
CA SER A 320 12.42 1.91 -0.98
C SER A 320 10.89 1.95 -1.01
N ILE A 321 10.31 2.21 -2.18
CA ILE A 321 8.90 1.89 -2.47
C ILE A 321 8.89 0.51 -3.14
N LEU A 322 8.09 -0.42 -2.62
CA LEU A 322 7.96 -1.76 -3.17
C LEU A 322 7.05 -1.77 -4.40
N MET A 323 7.52 -2.38 -5.47
CA MET A 323 6.78 -2.52 -6.74
C MET A 323 6.19 -3.93 -6.92
N ALA A 324 6.63 -4.88 -6.10
CA ALA A 324 6.09 -6.23 -5.96
C ALA A 324 6.34 -6.77 -4.53
N PRO A 325 5.66 -7.86 -4.12
CA PRO A 325 6.01 -8.58 -2.90
C PRO A 325 7.49 -8.99 -2.89
N ALA A 326 8.16 -8.85 -1.76
CA ALA A 326 9.57 -9.16 -1.59
C ALA A 326 9.86 -9.89 -0.26
N PRO A 327 9.38 -11.14 -0.05
CA PRO A 327 9.52 -11.85 1.23
C PRO A 327 10.98 -12.07 1.69
N HIS A 328 11.95 -12.04 0.76
CA HIS A 328 13.37 -12.14 1.07
C HIS A 328 13.92 -10.93 1.86
N LEU A 329 13.13 -9.85 1.99
CA LEU A 329 13.46 -8.67 2.80
C LEU A 329 12.91 -8.77 4.24
N ASP A 330 12.03 -9.73 4.53
CA ASP A 330 11.35 -9.85 5.82
C ASP A 330 12.34 -10.04 6.97
N GLY A 331 12.13 -9.32 8.07
CA GLY A 331 12.99 -9.38 9.26
C GLY A 331 14.36 -8.71 9.09
N HIS A 332 14.68 -8.18 7.90
CA HIS A 332 15.95 -7.51 7.60
C HIS A 332 15.78 -6.00 7.32
N TYR A 333 14.61 -5.59 6.84
CA TYR A 333 14.31 -4.21 6.49
C TYR A 333 13.01 -3.77 7.15
N THR A 334 13.03 -2.61 7.81
CA THR A 334 11.87 -2.08 8.55
C THR A 334 10.81 -1.56 7.56
N VAL A 335 9.64 -2.21 7.48
CA VAL A 335 8.46 -1.63 6.81
C VAL A 335 7.91 -0.50 7.68
N PHE A 336 7.60 0.66 7.10
CA PHE A 336 7.21 1.83 7.89
C PHE A 336 6.07 2.69 7.31
N GLY A 337 5.53 2.33 6.15
CA GLY A 337 4.42 3.05 5.56
C GLY A 337 3.88 2.39 4.30
N GLU A 338 2.86 2.98 3.71
CA GLU A 338 2.22 2.48 2.50
C GLU A 338 1.68 3.62 1.63
N VAL A 339 1.88 3.52 0.33
CA VAL A 339 1.30 4.42 -0.67
C VAL A 339 -0.21 4.17 -0.71
N VAL A 340 -0.99 5.22 -0.43
CA VAL A 340 -2.46 5.16 -0.41
C VAL A 340 -3.12 5.89 -1.58
N GLU A 341 -2.37 6.71 -2.30
CA GLU A 341 -2.83 7.41 -3.50
C GLU A 341 -1.63 7.73 -4.40
N GLY A 342 -1.82 7.73 -5.72
CA GLY A 342 -0.76 8.05 -6.68
C GLY A 342 0.21 6.90 -6.93
N PHE A 343 -0.19 5.63 -6.73
CA PHE A 343 0.69 4.49 -7.00
C PHE A 343 1.06 4.38 -8.49
N GLU A 344 0.20 4.86 -9.38
CA GLU A 344 0.48 4.99 -10.82
C GLU A 344 1.65 5.95 -11.13
N VAL A 345 1.98 6.87 -10.22
CA VAL A 345 3.17 7.72 -10.32
C VAL A 345 4.42 6.92 -9.98
N ALA A 346 4.36 6.06 -8.95
CA ALA A 346 5.44 5.11 -8.63
C ALA A 346 5.65 4.10 -9.78
N GLU A 347 4.57 3.56 -10.37
CA GLU A 347 4.67 2.67 -11.53
C GLU A 347 5.36 3.34 -12.74
N GLN A 348 5.14 4.65 -12.95
CA GLN A 348 5.85 5.42 -13.98
C GLN A 348 7.34 5.59 -13.69
N ILE A 349 7.75 5.74 -12.42
CA ILE A 349 9.17 5.74 -12.03
C ILE A 349 9.78 4.36 -12.31
N ASN A 350 9.16 3.30 -11.82
CA ASN A 350 9.67 1.94 -11.97
C ASN A 350 9.84 1.52 -13.45
N ALA A 351 8.89 1.92 -14.30
CA ALA A 351 8.91 1.63 -15.73
C ALA A 351 10.15 2.20 -16.46
N LEU A 352 10.86 3.17 -15.88
CA LEU A 352 12.12 3.70 -16.43
C LEU A 352 13.23 2.64 -16.50
N ALA A 353 13.17 1.61 -15.65
CA ALA A 353 14.13 0.53 -15.61
C ALA A 353 13.86 -0.58 -16.65
N ARG A 354 12.64 -0.63 -17.21
CA ARG A 354 12.19 -1.71 -18.10
C ARG A 354 13.01 -1.75 -19.39
N GLY A 355 13.58 -2.92 -19.71
CA GLY A 355 14.34 -3.14 -20.95
C GLY A 355 15.77 -2.59 -20.92
N LYS A 356 16.22 -2.01 -19.80
CA LYS A 356 17.62 -1.66 -19.57
C LYS A 356 18.44 -2.88 -19.12
N PRO A 357 19.79 -2.82 -19.18
CA PRO A 357 20.63 -3.86 -18.60
C PRO A 357 20.24 -4.18 -17.16
N ASN A 358 20.04 -5.47 -16.86
CA ASN A 358 19.56 -5.99 -15.58
C ASN A 358 18.21 -5.38 -15.10
N ASN A 359 17.40 -4.82 -16.02
CA ASN A 359 16.19 -4.06 -15.71
C ASN A 359 16.37 -3.06 -14.57
N THR A 360 17.50 -2.36 -14.60
CA THR A 360 17.89 -1.39 -13.59
C THR A 360 18.09 -0.01 -14.24
N ALA A 361 17.64 1.04 -13.57
CA ALA A 361 17.93 2.42 -13.89
C ALA A 361 18.49 3.17 -12.68
N GLY A 362 19.24 4.23 -12.95
CA GLY A 362 19.85 5.09 -11.95
C GLY A 362 19.40 6.55 -12.06
N PRO A 363 20.17 7.48 -11.44
CA PRO A 363 19.82 8.90 -11.39
C PRO A 363 19.81 9.60 -12.76
N GLU A 364 20.38 8.99 -13.81
CA GLU A 364 20.36 9.50 -15.18
C GLU A 364 18.94 9.60 -15.78
N GLU A 365 17.95 8.93 -15.17
CA GLU A 365 16.56 9.04 -15.59
C GLU A 365 15.86 10.32 -15.11
N GLU A 366 16.50 11.11 -14.25
CA GLU A 366 15.97 12.37 -13.72
C GLU A 366 14.57 12.22 -13.09
N ALA A 367 14.31 11.08 -12.46
CA ALA A 367 13.17 10.89 -11.57
C ALA A 367 13.47 11.55 -10.22
N LEU A 368 12.83 12.69 -9.95
CA LEU A 368 13.13 13.58 -8.83
C LEU A 368 11.91 13.84 -7.97
N ILE A 369 12.11 13.86 -6.65
CA ILE A 369 11.17 14.44 -5.68
C ILE A 369 11.37 15.96 -5.74
N VAL A 370 10.41 16.69 -6.29
CA VAL A 370 10.51 18.15 -6.47
C VAL A 370 9.82 18.95 -5.37
N ASP A 371 8.93 18.31 -4.62
CA ASP A 371 8.36 18.83 -3.40
C ASP A 371 7.94 17.66 -2.50
N SER A 372 7.92 17.89 -1.19
CA SER A 372 7.43 16.91 -0.22
C SER A 372 6.92 17.64 1.02
N GLY A 373 6.07 16.98 1.80
CA GLY A 373 5.56 17.55 3.04
C GLY A 373 4.58 16.64 3.75
N GLN A 374 4.00 17.16 4.82
CA GLN A 374 2.95 16.50 5.59
C GLN A 374 1.59 17.13 5.30
N LEU A 375 0.59 16.29 5.05
CA LEU A 375 -0.81 16.69 4.85
C LEU A 375 -1.59 16.70 6.17
N ARG A 376 -1.30 15.75 7.06
CA ARG A 376 -1.82 15.70 8.43
C ARG A 376 -0.90 14.94 9.36
#